data_AF-A0A7J7EM06-F1
#
_entry.id   AF-A0A7J7EM06-F1
#
_cell.length_a   1.000
_cell.length_b   1.000
_cell.length_c   1.000
_cell.angle_alpha   90.00
_cell.angle_beta   90.00
_cell.angle_gamma   90.00
#
_symmetry.space_group_name_H-M   'P 1'
#
loop_
_entity.id
_entity.type
_entity.pdbx_description
1 polymer ?
#
loop_
_entity_poly.entity_id
_entity_poly.type
_entity_poly.pdbx_seq_one_letter_code
_entity_poly.pdbx_strand_id
1 'polypeptide(L)'
;VPTKKLKKYEKEYQTMRESQLQQEDPMDRYKNWPEELMIKSHILLGSACFESLSRLSCPPLAVALFLQRENRRLQEASMRLEQENDDLAHELVTSKIALRNDLDQAEDKADVLNKELLLTKQRLVETEEEKRKQEEETAQLKEVFRKQLEKAEYEIKKTTAIIAEYKQICSQLSTRLEKQQAASKEELEVVKGKMMACKHCSDIFSKEGALKPAAINTEEQGVESDDEKDSLKKQLREMELELAQTKLQLVEAKCKIQELEHQRGALMNEIQAAKNSWFSKTLNSIKTATGTQPLQLPQATQPPKEST
;
A
#
# COMPACT_ATOMS: atom_id res chain seq x y z
N VAL A 1 -11.93 59.70 -50.65
CA VAL A 1 -11.57 59.11 -49.33
C VAL A 1 -12.72 59.38 -48.36
N PRO A 2 -13.29 58.38 -47.67
CA PRO A 2 -14.55 58.58 -46.97
C PRO A 2 -14.33 59.40 -45.68
N THR A 3 -14.89 60.60 -45.64
CA THR A 3 -14.89 61.61 -44.56
C THR A 3 -15.25 61.05 -43.18
N LYS A 4 -15.97 59.93 -43.12
CA LYS A 4 -16.29 59.22 -41.86
C LYS A 4 -15.05 58.64 -41.17
N LYS A 5 -14.05 58.17 -41.93
CA LYS A 5 -12.79 57.68 -41.35
C LYS A 5 -11.97 58.81 -40.75
N LEU A 6 -11.93 59.96 -41.42
CA LEU A 6 -11.17 61.13 -40.94
C LEU A 6 -11.70 61.65 -39.60
N LYS A 7 -13.01 61.78 -39.44
CA LYS A 7 -13.63 62.19 -38.16
C LYS A 7 -13.40 61.19 -37.03
N LYS A 8 -13.30 59.89 -37.36
CA LYS A 8 -12.97 58.86 -36.37
C LYS A 8 -11.53 59.03 -35.88
N TYR A 9 -10.58 59.19 -36.79
CA TYR A 9 -9.18 59.42 -36.43
C TYR A 9 -8.97 60.74 -35.69
N GLU A 10 -9.70 61.80 -36.04
CA GLU A 10 -9.65 63.09 -35.33
C GLU A 10 -10.14 62.96 -33.89
N LYS A 11 -11.25 62.23 -33.68
CA LYS A 11 -11.77 61.94 -32.34
C LYS A 11 -10.82 61.06 -31.53
N GLU A 12 -10.25 60.02 -32.13
CA GLU A 12 -9.26 59.16 -31.48
C GLU A 12 -7.98 59.93 -31.10
N TYR A 13 -7.53 60.85 -31.96
CA TYR A 13 -6.40 61.73 -31.69
C TYR A 13 -6.68 62.70 -30.53
N GLN A 14 -7.87 63.29 -30.49
CA GLN A 14 -8.29 64.18 -29.40
C GLN A 14 -8.40 63.43 -28.07
N THR A 15 -9.01 62.24 -28.05
CA THR A 15 -9.08 61.42 -26.82
C THR A 15 -7.69 60.97 -26.35
N MET A 16 -6.80 60.60 -27.26
CA MET A 16 -5.42 60.25 -26.92
C MET A 16 -4.65 61.44 -26.34
N ARG A 17 -4.83 62.64 -26.91
CA ARG A 17 -4.21 63.87 -26.43
C ARG A 17 -4.77 64.32 -25.08
N GLU A 18 -6.07 64.20 -24.85
CA GLU A 18 -6.70 64.47 -23.54
C GLU A 18 -6.22 63.48 -22.47
N SER A 19 -6.11 62.19 -22.81
CA SER A 19 -5.57 61.18 -21.90
C SER A 19 -4.08 61.42 -21.57
N GLN A 20 -3.27 61.88 -22.52
CA GLN A 20 -1.90 62.32 -22.25
C GLN A 20 -1.87 63.53 -21.32
N LEU A 21 -2.72 64.53 -21.57
CA LEU A 21 -2.77 65.75 -20.75
C LEU A 21 -3.24 65.49 -19.30
N GLN A 22 -4.02 64.44 -19.07
CA GLN A 22 -4.41 63.97 -17.73
C GLN A 22 -3.31 63.14 -17.05
N GLN A 23 -2.36 62.61 -17.81
CA GLN A 23 -1.24 61.82 -17.32
C GLN A 23 0.02 62.67 -17.09
N GLU A 24 0.12 63.85 -17.71
CA GLU A 24 1.19 64.83 -17.46
C GLU A 24 1.03 65.54 -16.10
N ASP A 25 2.16 65.68 -15.38
CA ASP A 25 2.22 66.41 -14.12
C ASP A 25 1.85 67.89 -14.33
N PRO A 26 0.91 68.46 -13.53
CA PRO A 26 0.55 69.88 -13.59
C PRO A 26 1.73 70.86 -13.55
N MET A 27 2.84 70.49 -12.89
CA MET A 27 4.06 71.31 -12.80
C MET A 27 4.85 71.33 -14.12
N ASP A 28 4.89 70.23 -14.86
CA ASP A 28 5.57 70.18 -16.16
C ASP A 28 4.78 70.92 -17.25
N ARG A 29 3.45 70.92 -17.15
CA ARG A 29 2.58 71.81 -17.95
C ARG A 29 2.88 73.29 -17.72
N TYR A 30 3.19 73.68 -16.48
CA TYR A 30 3.52 75.07 -16.14
C TYR A 30 4.90 75.46 -16.67
N LYS A 31 5.89 74.56 -16.62
CA LYS A 31 7.23 74.79 -17.19
C LYS A 31 7.22 74.93 -18.72
N ASN A 32 6.32 74.24 -19.40
CA ASN A 32 6.20 74.24 -20.86
C ASN A 32 5.27 75.36 -21.41
N TRP A 33 4.82 76.29 -20.56
CA TRP A 33 3.99 77.41 -21.00
C TRP A 33 4.83 78.44 -21.78
N PRO A 34 4.32 78.99 -22.91
CA PRO A 34 5.06 79.98 -23.69
C PRO A 34 5.41 81.20 -22.81
N GLU A 35 6.68 81.60 -22.77
CA GLU A 35 7.18 82.70 -21.91
C GLU A 35 6.34 83.98 -22.07
N GLU A 36 5.88 84.27 -23.28
CA GLU A 36 5.08 85.46 -23.60
C GLU A 36 3.70 85.47 -22.90
N LEU A 37 3.11 84.30 -22.71
CA LEU A 37 1.82 84.14 -22.02
C LEU A 37 1.99 84.15 -20.50
N MET A 38 3.10 83.61 -19.97
CA MET A 38 3.45 83.77 -18.56
C MET A 38 3.69 85.24 -18.19
N ILE A 39 4.43 85.98 -19.02
CA ILE A 39 4.70 87.41 -18.82
C ILE A 39 3.40 88.23 -18.83
N LYS A 40 2.50 87.99 -19.82
CA LYS A 40 1.19 88.66 -19.88
C LYS A 40 0.32 88.35 -18.65
N SER A 41 0.31 87.10 -18.19
CA SER A 41 -0.40 86.69 -16.98
C SER A 41 0.14 87.41 -15.74
N HIS A 42 1.47 87.43 -15.55
CA HIS A 42 2.11 88.14 -14.44
C HIS A 42 1.88 89.65 -14.47
N ILE A 43 1.89 90.29 -15.64
CA ILE A 43 1.62 91.73 -15.80
C ILE A 43 0.16 92.06 -15.45
N LEU A 44 -0.79 91.23 -15.89
CA LEU A 44 -2.22 91.43 -15.60
C LEU A 44 -2.53 91.19 -14.12
N LEU A 45 -2.01 90.11 -13.54
CA LEU A 45 -2.10 89.84 -12.10
C LEU A 45 -1.42 90.94 -11.28
N GLY A 46 -0.25 91.40 -11.70
CA GLY A 46 0.48 92.50 -11.07
C GLY A 46 -0.28 93.81 -11.09
N SER A 47 -0.91 94.15 -12.22
CA SER A 47 -1.72 95.38 -12.36
C SER A 47 -2.99 95.32 -11.51
N ALA A 48 -3.71 94.20 -11.52
CA ALA A 48 -4.91 94.01 -10.70
C ALA A 48 -4.61 93.99 -9.19
N CYS A 49 -3.49 93.37 -8.78
CA CYS A 49 -3.01 93.42 -7.40
C CYS A 49 -2.60 94.83 -7.00
N PHE A 50 -1.88 95.56 -7.85
CA PHE A 50 -1.44 96.94 -7.57
C PHE A 50 -2.64 97.89 -7.37
N GLU A 51 -3.68 97.75 -8.20
CA GLU A 51 -4.90 98.56 -8.11
C GLU A 51 -5.76 98.22 -6.89
N SER A 52 -5.76 96.94 -6.47
CA SER A 52 -6.43 96.50 -5.23
C SER A 52 -5.67 96.92 -3.96
N LEU A 53 -4.35 96.84 -3.99
CA LEU A 53 -3.45 97.23 -2.91
C LEU A 53 -3.37 98.74 -2.70
N SER A 54 -3.59 99.54 -3.75
CA SER A 54 -3.64 101.00 -3.64
C SER A 54 -4.89 101.53 -2.89
N ARG A 55 -5.94 100.70 -2.75
CA ARG A 55 -7.20 101.06 -2.05
C ARG A 55 -7.21 100.72 -0.56
N LEU A 56 -6.42 99.73 -0.14
CA LEU A 56 -6.16 99.44 1.26
C LEU A 56 -4.84 100.14 1.59
N SER A 57 -4.79 101.18 2.42
CA SER A 57 -3.55 101.89 2.81
C SER A 57 -2.53 100.97 3.53
N CYS A 58 -1.98 99.99 2.84
CA CYS A 58 -1.08 98.97 3.34
C CYS A 58 0.29 99.20 2.72
N PRO A 59 1.35 99.43 3.51
CA PRO A 59 2.67 99.73 2.97
C PRO A 59 3.17 98.60 2.06
N PRO A 60 3.80 98.88 0.90
CA PRO A 60 4.35 97.86 0.00
C PRO A 60 5.27 96.84 0.70
N LEU A 61 5.97 97.26 1.75
CA LEU A 61 6.79 96.39 2.61
C LEU A 61 5.95 95.33 3.37
N ALA A 62 4.75 95.66 3.84
CA ALA A 62 3.89 94.73 4.55
C ALA A 62 3.35 93.62 3.61
N VAL A 63 3.04 93.99 2.37
CA VAL A 63 2.62 93.06 1.31
C VAL A 63 3.78 92.13 0.93
N ALA A 64 4.98 92.67 0.74
CA ALA A 64 6.16 91.87 0.42
C ALA A 64 6.51 90.88 1.53
N LEU A 65 6.46 91.31 2.80
CA LEU A 65 6.68 90.43 3.96
C LEU A 65 5.61 89.33 4.08
N PHE A 66 4.34 89.66 3.81
CA PHE A 66 3.25 88.69 3.79
C PHE A 66 3.46 87.65 2.69
N LEU A 67 3.76 88.08 1.46
CA LEU A 67 4.03 87.18 0.34
C LEU A 67 5.26 86.31 0.59
N GLN A 68 6.32 86.84 1.21
CA GLN A 68 7.51 86.07 1.56
C GLN A 68 7.18 84.99 2.61
N ARG A 69 6.39 85.32 3.62
CA ARG A 69 5.94 84.35 4.64
C ARG A 69 5.02 83.28 4.04
N GLU A 70 4.12 83.68 3.15
CA GLU A 70 3.19 82.75 2.49
C GLU A 70 3.93 81.84 1.51
N ASN A 71 4.89 82.37 0.74
CA ASN A 71 5.74 81.59 -0.14
C ASN A 71 6.55 80.55 0.65
N ARG A 72 7.13 80.95 1.79
CA ARG A 72 7.80 80.02 2.71
C ARG A 72 6.85 78.94 3.23
N ARG A 73 5.63 79.30 3.63
CA ARG A 73 4.62 78.34 4.11
C ARG A 73 4.25 77.33 3.01
N LEU A 74 4.06 77.81 1.78
CA LEU A 74 3.76 76.95 0.63
C LEU A 74 4.95 76.05 0.27
N GLN A 75 6.18 76.54 0.34
CA GLN A 75 7.39 75.73 0.15
C GLN A 75 7.51 74.63 1.21
N GLU A 76 7.28 74.95 2.49
CA GLU A 76 7.29 73.98 3.59
C GLU A 76 6.19 72.91 3.40
N ALA A 77 5.00 73.30 2.94
CA ALA A 77 3.92 72.37 2.62
C ALA A 77 4.21 71.49 1.40
N SER A 78 4.81 72.05 0.34
CA SER A 78 5.22 71.31 -0.86
C SER A 78 6.24 70.23 -0.50
N MET A 79 7.28 70.59 0.24
CA MET A 79 8.33 69.65 0.67
C MET A 79 7.75 68.50 1.50
N ARG A 80 6.77 68.78 2.37
CA ARG A 80 6.08 67.74 3.14
C ARG A 80 5.26 66.81 2.25
N LEU A 81 4.50 67.37 1.31
CA LEU A 81 3.68 66.57 0.39
C LEU A 81 4.55 65.74 -0.56
N GLU A 82 5.70 66.26 -0.99
CA GLU A 82 6.70 65.52 -1.76
C GLU A 82 7.22 64.34 -0.96
N GLN A 83 7.59 64.55 0.31
CA GLN A 83 8.03 63.46 1.18
C GLN A 83 6.94 62.40 1.41
N GLU A 84 5.71 62.83 1.71
CA GLU A 84 4.57 61.90 1.88
C GLU A 84 4.29 61.12 0.58
N ASN A 85 4.45 61.74 -0.58
CA ASN A 85 4.31 61.07 -1.88
C ASN A 85 5.42 60.02 -2.09
N ASP A 86 6.67 60.38 -1.80
CA ASP A 86 7.83 59.48 -1.91
C ASP A 86 7.68 58.26 -0.97
N ASP A 87 7.25 58.49 0.27
CA ASP A 87 7.00 57.42 1.25
C ASP A 87 5.89 56.47 0.76
N LEU A 88 4.77 57.02 0.28
CA LEU A 88 3.67 56.22 -0.28
C LEU A 88 4.09 55.45 -1.55
N ALA A 89 4.91 56.06 -2.41
CA ALA A 89 5.45 55.40 -3.59
C ALA A 89 6.38 54.23 -3.20
N HIS A 90 7.24 54.43 -2.20
CA HIS A 90 8.10 53.38 -1.65
C HIS A 90 7.30 52.24 -1.02
N GLU A 91 6.29 52.54 -0.19
CA GLU A 91 5.41 51.53 0.41
C GLU A 91 4.67 50.73 -0.66
N LEU A 92 4.12 51.41 -1.68
CA LEU A 92 3.41 50.76 -2.77
C LEU A 92 4.32 49.82 -3.57
N VAL A 93 5.53 50.26 -3.89
CA VAL A 93 6.51 49.42 -4.60
C VAL A 93 6.91 48.21 -3.75
N THR A 94 7.17 48.43 -2.45
CA THR A 94 7.55 47.36 -1.52
C THR A 94 6.44 46.33 -1.38
N SER A 95 5.21 46.78 -1.16
CA SER A 95 4.03 45.92 -1.05
C SER A 95 3.78 45.15 -2.36
N LYS A 96 3.92 45.81 -3.51
CA LYS A 96 3.78 45.17 -4.83
C LYS A 96 4.82 44.08 -5.08
N ILE A 97 6.07 44.29 -4.67
CA ILE A 97 7.13 43.27 -4.77
C ILE A 97 6.80 42.10 -3.85
N ALA A 98 6.41 42.36 -2.61
CA ALA A 98 6.05 41.31 -1.65
C ALA A 98 4.89 40.44 -2.17
N LEU A 99 3.81 41.06 -2.65
CA LEU A 99 2.65 40.33 -3.18
C LEU A 99 2.98 39.50 -4.43
N ARG A 100 3.90 39.97 -5.28
CA ARG A 100 4.38 39.18 -6.42
C ARG A 100 5.17 37.96 -5.96
N ASN A 101 6.09 38.14 -5.01
CA ASN A 101 6.84 37.02 -4.44
C ASN A 101 5.92 35.99 -3.77
N ASP A 102 4.88 36.44 -3.06
CA ASP A 102 3.89 35.56 -2.45
C ASP A 102 3.05 34.81 -3.49
N LEU A 103 2.69 35.48 -4.59
CA LEU A 103 2.00 34.85 -5.73
C LEU A 103 2.88 33.79 -6.40
N ASP A 104 4.12 34.13 -6.74
CA ASP A 104 5.09 33.21 -7.35
C ASP A 104 5.29 31.98 -6.45
N GLN A 105 5.42 32.19 -5.13
CA GLN A 105 5.55 31.10 -4.16
C GLN A 105 4.29 30.23 -4.08
N ALA A 106 3.10 30.82 -4.18
CA ALA A 106 1.84 30.09 -4.19
C ALA A 106 1.68 29.24 -5.46
N GLU A 107 2.09 29.78 -6.61
CA GLU A 107 2.11 29.08 -7.90
C GLU A 107 3.08 27.88 -7.87
N ASP A 108 4.31 28.08 -7.40
CA ASP A 108 5.29 27.00 -7.24
C ASP A 108 4.77 25.87 -6.33
N LYS A 109 4.13 26.24 -5.21
CA LYS A 109 3.52 25.27 -4.29
C LYS A 109 2.38 24.50 -4.96
N ALA A 110 1.54 25.17 -5.74
CA ALA A 110 0.45 24.53 -6.47
C ALA A 110 0.99 23.51 -7.48
N ASP A 111 2.07 23.86 -8.20
CA ASP A 111 2.72 22.97 -9.15
C ASP A 111 3.36 21.75 -8.49
N VAL A 112 4.02 21.93 -7.34
CA VAL A 112 4.57 20.82 -6.55
C VAL A 112 3.46 19.90 -6.07
N LEU A 113 2.40 20.44 -5.47
CA LEU A 113 1.27 19.66 -4.97
C LEU A 113 0.56 18.90 -6.12
N ASN A 114 0.43 19.51 -7.29
CA ASN A 114 -0.16 18.86 -8.45
C ASN A 114 0.69 17.67 -8.95
N LYS A 115 2.02 17.80 -8.96
CA LYS A 115 2.94 16.70 -9.29
C LYS A 115 2.85 15.57 -8.27
N GLU A 116 2.87 15.89 -6.98
CA GLU A 116 2.74 14.90 -5.90
C GLU A 116 1.39 14.18 -5.94
N LEU A 117 0.31 14.91 -6.22
CA LEU A 117 -1.02 14.34 -6.41
C LEU A 117 -1.03 13.34 -7.56
N LEU A 118 -0.42 13.67 -8.71
CA LEU A 118 -0.35 12.77 -9.86
C LEU A 118 0.45 11.51 -9.53
N LEU A 119 1.62 11.66 -8.89
CA LEU A 119 2.44 10.52 -8.45
C LEU A 119 1.73 9.64 -7.42
N THR A 120 0.91 10.22 -6.55
CA THR A 120 0.12 9.48 -5.56
C THR A 120 -1.02 8.73 -6.23
N LYS A 121 -1.72 9.36 -7.19
CA LYS A 121 -2.75 8.71 -8.00
C LYS A 121 -2.19 7.53 -8.79
N GLN A 122 -1.03 7.69 -9.42
CA GLN A 122 -0.38 6.61 -10.14
C GLN A 122 -0.04 5.43 -9.22
N ARG A 123 0.59 5.70 -8.07
CA ARG A 123 0.89 4.66 -7.07
C ARG A 123 -0.36 3.96 -6.53
N LEU A 124 -1.47 4.68 -6.37
CA LEU A 124 -2.74 4.10 -5.97
C LEU A 124 -3.23 3.09 -7.02
N VAL A 125 -3.25 3.47 -8.30
CA VAL A 125 -3.67 2.59 -9.40
C VAL A 125 -2.79 1.33 -9.46
N GLU A 126 -1.47 1.49 -9.41
CA GLU A 126 -0.53 0.36 -9.40
C GLU A 126 -0.79 -0.60 -8.21
N THR A 127 -1.09 -0.03 -7.03
CA THR A 127 -1.41 -0.82 -5.83
C THR A 127 -2.76 -1.53 -5.95
N GLU A 128 -3.76 -0.89 -6.53
CA GLU A 128 -5.09 -1.47 -6.77
C GLU A 128 -5.02 -2.63 -7.79
N GLU A 129 -4.22 -2.47 -8.84
CA GLU A 129 -3.99 -3.52 -9.84
C GLU A 129 -3.28 -4.74 -9.25
N GLU A 130 -2.24 -4.52 -8.44
CA GLU A 130 -1.53 -5.61 -7.75
C GLU A 130 -2.44 -6.32 -6.74
N LYS A 131 -3.25 -5.56 -5.99
CA LYS A 131 -4.26 -6.15 -5.08
C LYS A 131 -5.24 -7.02 -5.86
N ARG A 132 -5.77 -6.54 -6.99
CA ARG A 132 -6.69 -7.31 -7.83
C ARG A 132 -6.05 -8.62 -8.31
N LYS A 133 -4.79 -8.57 -8.75
CA LYS A 133 -4.03 -9.75 -9.17
C LYS A 133 -3.88 -10.76 -8.02
N GLN A 134 -3.54 -10.30 -6.82
CA GLN A 134 -3.42 -11.15 -5.64
C GLN A 134 -4.76 -11.78 -5.23
N GLU A 135 -5.87 -11.05 -5.38
CA GLU A 135 -7.22 -11.58 -5.16
C GLU A 135 -7.57 -12.68 -6.18
N GLU A 136 -7.22 -12.50 -7.45
CA GLU A 136 -7.39 -13.50 -8.50
C GLU A 136 -6.55 -14.77 -8.24
N GLU A 137 -5.26 -14.62 -7.89
CA GLU A 137 -4.38 -15.74 -7.52
C GLU A 137 -4.91 -16.49 -6.30
N THR A 138 -5.39 -15.75 -5.29
CA THR A 138 -6.02 -16.34 -4.09
C THR A 138 -7.28 -17.11 -4.44
N ALA A 139 -8.12 -16.58 -5.34
CA ALA A 139 -9.33 -17.25 -5.80
C ALA A 139 -9.01 -18.55 -6.56
N GLN A 140 -8.02 -18.51 -7.45
CA GLN A 140 -7.53 -19.70 -8.17
C GLN A 140 -6.98 -20.76 -7.21
N LEU A 141 -6.19 -20.35 -6.23
CA LEU A 141 -5.62 -21.26 -5.23
C LEU A 141 -6.73 -21.92 -4.39
N LYS A 142 -7.72 -21.15 -3.93
CA LYS A 142 -8.89 -21.67 -3.22
C LYS A 142 -9.64 -22.70 -4.07
N GLU A 143 -9.83 -22.43 -5.36
CA GLU A 143 -10.51 -23.35 -6.27
C GLU A 143 -9.72 -24.65 -6.49
N VAL A 144 -8.40 -24.57 -6.61
CA VAL A 144 -7.53 -25.75 -6.68
C VAL A 144 -7.64 -26.56 -5.39
N PHE A 145 -7.53 -25.93 -4.23
CA PHE A 145 -7.69 -26.62 -2.94
C PHE A 145 -9.05 -27.29 -2.80
N ARG A 146 -10.14 -26.61 -3.18
CA ARG A 146 -11.49 -27.18 -3.17
C ARG A 146 -11.57 -28.45 -4.02
N LYS A 147 -11.06 -28.41 -5.27
CA LYS A 147 -11.06 -29.59 -6.15
C LYS A 147 -10.24 -30.75 -5.58
N GLN A 148 -9.10 -30.48 -4.94
CA GLN A 148 -8.28 -31.53 -4.34
C GLN A 148 -8.97 -32.13 -3.12
N LEU A 149 -9.64 -31.32 -2.31
CA LEU A 149 -10.44 -31.79 -1.18
C LEU A 149 -11.56 -32.73 -1.65
N GLU A 150 -12.33 -32.33 -2.66
CA GLU A 150 -13.42 -33.14 -3.23
C GLU A 150 -12.92 -34.48 -3.78
N LYS A 151 -11.77 -34.48 -4.46
CA LYS A 151 -11.14 -35.73 -4.94
C LYS A 151 -10.73 -36.65 -3.79
N ALA A 152 -10.10 -36.10 -2.75
CA ALA A 152 -9.69 -36.88 -1.59
C ALA A 152 -10.91 -37.46 -0.85
N GLU A 153 -11.97 -36.67 -0.66
CA GLU A 153 -13.23 -37.13 -0.09
C GLU A 153 -13.88 -38.24 -0.92
N TYR A 154 -13.86 -38.13 -2.25
CA TYR A 154 -14.35 -39.17 -3.13
C TYR A 154 -13.56 -40.48 -2.99
N GLU A 155 -12.23 -40.41 -2.99
CA GLU A 155 -11.39 -41.61 -2.81
C GLU A 155 -11.55 -42.24 -1.42
N ILE A 156 -11.73 -41.43 -0.36
CA ILE A 156 -12.06 -41.93 0.97
C ILE A 156 -13.41 -42.67 0.95
N LYS A 157 -14.44 -42.10 0.31
CA LYS A 157 -15.76 -42.76 0.19
C LYS A 157 -15.65 -44.08 -0.57
N LYS A 158 -14.92 -44.10 -1.69
CA LYS A 158 -14.70 -45.29 -2.50
C LYS A 158 -13.96 -46.38 -1.72
N THR A 159 -12.84 -46.05 -1.09
CA THR A 159 -12.07 -47.01 -0.27
C THR A 159 -12.87 -47.52 0.92
N THR A 160 -13.65 -46.66 1.58
CA THR A 160 -14.55 -47.05 2.67
C THR A 160 -15.63 -48.04 2.18
N ALA A 161 -16.22 -47.80 1.00
CA ALA A 161 -17.20 -48.71 0.41
C ALA A 161 -16.58 -50.08 0.10
N ILE A 162 -15.40 -50.12 -0.53
CA ILE A 162 -14.67 -51.35 -0.82
C ILE A 162 -14.36 -52.13 0.47
N ILE A 163 -13.94 -51.44 1.54
CA ILE A 163 -13.67 -52.07 2.84
C ILE A 163 -14.95 -52.66 3.43
N ALA A 164 -16.09 -51.96 3.32
CA ALA A 164 -17.37 -52.45 3.80
C ALA A 164 -17.81 -53.72 3.05
N GLU A 165 -17.70 -53.73 1.71
CA GLU A 165 -17.99 -54.90 0.87
C GLU A 165 -17.07 -56.08 1.20
N TYR A 166 -15.77 -55.83 1.35
CA TYR A 166 -14.80 -56.86 1.76
C TYR A 166 -15.19 -57.50 3.10
N LYS A 167 -15.51 -56.68 4.12
CA LYS A 167 -15.97 -57.17 5.42
C LYS A 167 -17.26 -57.99 5.30
N GLN A 168 -18.18 -57.57 4.45
CA GLN A 168 -19.41 -58.30 4.19
C GLN A 168 -19.13 -59.68 3.57
N ILE A 169 -18.23 -59.77 2.58
CA ILE A 169 -17.82 -61.04 1.98
C ILE A 169 -17.16 -61.95 3.03
N CYS A 170 -16.25 -61.42 3.84
CA CYS A 170 -15.63 -62.18 4.93
C CYS A 170 -16.67 -62.76 5.89
N SER A 171 -17.63 -61.93 6.34
CA SER A 171 -18.72 -62.38 7.21
C SER A 171 -19.55 -63.49 6.57
N GLN A 172 -19.91 -63.34 5.28
CA GLN A 172 -20.65 -64.36 4.54
C GLN A 172 -19.89 -65.68 4.41
N LEU A 173 -18.59 -65.62 4.13
CA LEU A 173 -17.73 -66.80 4.03
C LEU A 173 -17.60 -67.50 5.39
N SER A 174 -17.38 -66.75 6.48
CA SER A 174 -17.36 -67.31 7.84
C SER A 174 -18.67 -68.03 8.18
N THR A 175 -19.82 -67.40 7.93
CA THR A 175 -21.13 -68.05 8.18
C THR A 175 -21.34 -69.30 7.30
N ARG A 176 -20.92 -69.29 6.04
CA ARG A 176 -21.00 -70.49 5.18
C ARG A 176 -20.10 -71.61 5.69
N LEU A 177 -18.87 -71.28 6.10
CA LEU A 177 -17.93 -72.24 6.64
C LEU A 177 -18.47 -72.88 7.93
N GLU A 178 -18.98 -72.09 8.86
CA GLU A 178 -19.61 -72.58 10.10
C GLU A 178 -20.78 -73.52 9.82
N LYS A 179 -21.66 -73.15 8.88
CA LYS A 179 -22.78 -74.01 8.46
C LYS A 179 -22.30 -75.34 7.87
N GLN A 180 -21.28 -75.31 7.01
CA GLN A 180 -20.72 -76.51 6.40
C GLN A 180 -20.04 -77.41 7.44
N GLN A 181 -19.29 -76.83 8.37
CA GLN A 181 -18.66 -77.55 9.48
C GLN A 181 -19.72 -78.18 10.40
N ALA A 182 -20.80 -77.46 10.72
CA ALA A 182 -21.89 -77.98 11.52
C ALA A 182 -22.60 -79.15 10.82
N ALA A 183 -22.94 -79.00 9.54
CA ALA A 183 -23.58 -80.05 8.75
C ALA A 183 -22.69 -81.30 8.62
N SER A 184 -21.40 -81.13 8.29
CA SER A 184 -20.44 -82.24 8.21
C SER A 184 -20.26 -82.94 9.55
N LYS A 185 -20.22 -82.18 10.66
CA LYS A 185 -20.16 -82.75 12.01
C LYS A 185 -21.42 -83.55 12.35
N GLU A 186 -22.60 -83.05 11.97
CA GLU A 186 -23.87 -83.77 12.17
C GLU A 186 -23.92 -85.06 11.35
N GLU A 187 -23.55 -85.01 10.06
CA GLU A 187 -23.44 -86.20 9.21
C GLU A 187 -22.46 -87.22 9.79
N LEU A 188 -21.30 -86.76 10.29
CA LEU A 188 -20.31 -87.61 10.92
C LEU A 188 -20.87 -88.28 12.19
N GLU A 189 -21.59 -87.54 13.04
CA GLU A 189 -22.23 -88.12 14.23
C GLU A 189 -23.35 -89.10 13.86
N VAL A 190 -24.08 -88.89 12.76
CA VAL A 190 -25.05 -89.88 12.24
C VAL A 190 -24.34 -91.16 11.77
N VAL A 191 -23.26 -91.04 10.99
CA VAL A 191 -22.45 -92.19 10.53
C VAL A 191 -21.90 -92.95 11.72
N LYS A 192 -21.33 -92.23 12.69
CA LYS A 192 -20.82 -92.77 13.94
C LYS A 192 -21.91 -93.47 14.75
N GLY A 193 -23.09 -92.87 14.88
CA GLY A 193 -24.24 -93.50 15.53
C GLY A 193 -24.61 -94.84 14.88
N LYS A 194 -24.65 -94.90 13.54
CA LYS A 194 -24.88 -96.15 12.79
C LYS A 194 -23.74 -97.17 12.96
N MET A 195 -22.49 -96.71 12.96
CA MET A 195 -21.30 -97.54 13.17
C MET A 195 -21.30 -98.20 14.55
N MET A 196 -21.60 -97.43 15.59
CA MET A 196 -21.67 -97.93 16.98
C MET A 196 -22.90 -98.82 17.22
N ALA A 197 -23.95 -98.74 16.41
CA ALA A 197 -25.09 -99.66 16.46
C ALA A 197 -24.78 -101.04 15.83
N CYS A 198 -23.69 -101.18 15.08
CA CYS A 198 -23.24 -102.44 14.49
C CYS A 198 -22.34 -103.21 15.47
N LYS A 199 -22.73 -104.45 15.80
CA LYS A 199 -22.03 -105.30 16.78
C LYS A 199 -20.57 -105.63 16.41
N HIS A 200 -20.25 -105.74 15.12
CA HIS A 200 -18.88 -106.06 14.66
C HIS A 200 -17.99 -104.81 14.52
N CYS A 201 -18.58 -103.67 14.18
CA CYS A 201 -17.83 -102.42 13.97
C CYS A 201 -17.52 -101.69 15.28
N SER A 202 -18.36 -101.82 16.30
CA SER A 202 -18.18 -101.18 17.61
C SER A 202 -16.92 -101.62 18.37
N ASP A 203 -16.36 -102.79 18.04
CA ASP A 203 -15.14 -103.32 18.71
C ASP A 203 -13.84 -102.88 18.01
N ILE A 204 -13.94 -102.45 16.74
CA ILE A 204 -12.80 -102.07 15.88
C ILE A 204 -12.51 -100.56 15.97
N PHE A 205 -13.55 -99.75 16.15
CA PHE A 205 -13.46 -98.29 16.17
C PHE A 205 -13.74 -97.73 17.58
N SER A 206 -13.02 -96.66 17.97
CA SER A 206 -13.30 -95.98 19.25
C SER A 206 -14.55 -95.11 19.19
N LYS A 207 -15.04 -94.65 20.35
CA LYS A 207 -16.13 -93.66 20.48
C LYS A 207 -15.81 -92.32 19.82
N GLU A 208 -14.61 -92.11 19.30
CA GLU A 208 -14.17 -90.91 18.57
C GLU A 208 -14.02 -91.17 17.06
N GLY A 209 -14.29 -92.39 16.58
CA GLY A 209 -14.24 -92.74 15.16
C GLY A 209 -12.84 -93.04 14.62
N ALA A 210 -11.82 -93.10 15.48
CA ALA A 210 -10.44 -93.43 15.09
C ALA A 210 -10.18 -94.95 15.11
N LEU A 211 -9.41 -95.42 14.12
CA LEU A 211 -8.78 -96.75 14.13
C LEU A 211 -7.68 -96.76 15.21
N LYS A 212 -7.62 -97.82 16.01
CA LYS A 212 -6.46 -98.05 16.91
C LYS A 212 -5.19 -98.21 16.06
N PRO A 213 -4.13 -97.39 16.22
CA PRO A 213 -3.06 -97.30 15.23
C PRO A 213 -2.14 -98.54 15.23
N ALA A 214 -1.81 -99.03 14.04
CA ALA A 214 -0.55 -99.72 13.77
C ALA A 214 0.34 -98.76 12.96
N ALA A 215 1.52 -98.47 13.49
CA ALA A 215 2.50 -97.55 12.93
C ALA A 215 3.20 -98.15 11.70
N ILE A 216 3.27 -97.39 10.60
CA ILE A 216 4.26 -97.60 9.53
C ILE A 216 4.79 -96.24 9.09
N ASN A 217 6.11 -96.07 9.24
CA ASN A 217 6.91 -95.01 8.65
C ASN A 217 7.06 -95.27 7.14
N THR A 218 7.02 -94.22 6.33
CA THR A 218 7.58 -94.25 4.96
C THR A 218 8.15 -92.87 4.69
N GLU A 219 9.48 -92.82 4.66
CA GLU A 219 10.28 -91.73 4.12
C GLU A 219 10.29 -91.80 2.58
N GLU A 220 10.71 -90.67 2.00
CA GLU A 220 11.15 -90.44 0.62
C GLU A 220 10.12 -90.05 -0.46
N GLN A 221 10.13 -88.75 -0.77
CA GLN A 221 10.21 -88.26 -2.14
C GLN A 221 10.84 -86.86 -2.15
N GLY A 222 12.14 -86.79 -2.42
CA GLY A 222 12.90 -85.56 -2.55
C GLY A 222 13.76 -85.59 -3.80
N VAL A 223 13.24 -85.09 -4.93
CA VAL A 223 14.04 -84.68 -6.11
C VAL A 223 13.46 -83.45 -6.84
N GLU A 224 12.21 -83.02 -6.62
CA GLU A 224 11.66 -81.81 -7.28
C GLU A 224 11.80 -80.49 -6.50
N SER A 225 12.39 -80.50 -5.30
CA SER A 225 12.31 -79.36 -4.36
C SER A 225 13.42 -78.29 -4.52
N ASP A 226 14.52 -78.55 -5.23
CA ASP A 226 15.69 -77.66 -5.18
C ASP A 226 15.53 -76.40 -6.05
N ASP A 227 14.99 -76.55 -7.26
CA ASP A 227 14.76 -75.44 -8.20
C ASP A 227 13.69 -74.45 -7.69
N GLU A 228 12.61 -74.96 -7.09
CA GLU A 228 11.53 -74.15 -6.55
C GLU A 228 11.98 -73.40 -5.28
N LYS A 229 12.80 -74.06 -4.45
CA LYS A 229 13.44 -73.46 -3.27
C LYS A 229 14.44 -72.37 -3.68
N ASP A 230 15.19 -72.56 -4.76
CA ASP A 230 16.12 -71.55 -5.27
C ASP A 230 15.40 -70.39 -5.96
N SER A 231 14.27 -70.63 -6.62
CA SER A 231 13.37 -69.59 -7.13
C SER A 231 12.80 -68.72 -6.00
N LEU A 232 12.31 -69.35 -4.92
CA LEU A 232 11.81 -68.64 -3.73
C LEU A 232 12.91 -67.84 -3.02
N LYS A 233 14.12 -68.38 -2.89
CA LYS A 233 15.29 -67.62 -2.37
C LYS A 233 15.69 -66.45 -3.27
N LYS A 234 15.48 -66.55 -4.58
CA LYS A 234 15.74 -65.46 -5.52
C LYS A 234 14.70 -64.35 -5.35
N GLN A 235 13.42 -64.70 -5.29
CA GLN A 235 12.33 -63.74 -5.02
C GLN A 235 12.48 -63.06 -3.66
N LEU A 236 12.92 -63.79 -2.62
CA LEU A 236 13.19 -63.22 -1.31
C LEU A 236 14.26 -62.13 -1.38
N ARG A 237 15.38 -62.41 -2.07
CA ARG A 237 16.48 -61.43 -2.26
C ARG A 237 16.05 -60.23 -3.09
N GLU A 238 15.20 -60.44 -4.09
CA GLU A 238 14.68 -59.38 -4.94
C GLU A 238 13.75 -58.45 -4.15
N MET A 239 12.85 -59.02 -3.34
CA MET A 239 12.00 -58.27 -2.41
C MET A 239 12.82 -57.54 -1.32
N GLU A 240 13.89 -58.15 -0.81
CA GLU A 240 14.81 -57.50 0.13
C GLU A 240 15.52 -56.29 -0.49
N LEU A 241 15.92 -56.41 -1.76
CA LEU A 241 16.54 -55.31 -2.51
C LEU A 241 15.55 -54.17 -2.75
N GLU A 242 14.33 -54.48 -3.20
CA GLU A 242 13.27 -53.50 -3.40
C GLU A 242 12.89 -52.79 -2.09
N LEU A 243 12.86 -53.52 -0.98
CA LEU A 243 12.62 -52.96 0.34
C LEU A 243 13.76 -52.02 0.76
N ALA A 244 15.02 -52.39 0.53
CA ALA A 244 16.17 -51.53 0.81
C ALA A 244 16.15 -50.26 -0.05
N GLN A 245 15.80 -50.37 -1.32
CA GLN A 245 15.69 -49.25 -2.24
C GLN A 245 14.55 -48.30 -1.87
N THR A 246 13.39 -48.83 -1.48
CA THR A 246 12.25 -48.04 -0.99
C THR A 246 12.59 -47.33 0.33
N LYS A 247 13.30 -48.01 1.24
CA LYS A 247 13.79 -47.41 2.49
C LYS A 247 14.76 -46.25 2.20
N LEU A 248 15.65 -46.41 1.22
CA LEU A 248 16.56 -45.34 0.82
C LEU A 248 15.80 -44.13 0.28
N GLN A 249 14.85 -44.34 -0.64
CA GLN A 249 14.03 -43.26 -1.18
C GLN A 249 13.22 -42.54 -0.09
N LEU A 250 12.71 -43.29 0.90
CA LEU A 250 12.01 -42.69 2.04
C LEU A 250 12.93 -41.79 2.88
N VAL A 251 14.18 -42.21 3.13
CA VAL A 251 15.16 -41.41 3.87
C VAL A 251 15.52 -40.16 3.07
N GLU A 252 15.78 -40.28 1.78
CA GLU A 252 16.07 -39.15 0.88
C GLU A 252 14.92 -38.13 0.86
N ALA A 253 13.68 -38.62 0.74
CA ALA A 253 12.49 -37.77 0.78
C ALA A 253 12.35 -37.07 2.15
N LYS A 254 12.59 -37.77 3.27
CA LYS A 254 12.56 -37.17 4.61
C LYS A 254 13.62 -36.11 4.79
N CYS A 255 14.86 -36.37 4.35
CA CYS A 255 15.93 -35.37 4.39
C CYS A 255 15.59 -34.14 3.54
N LYS A 256 14.96 -34.34 2.37
CA LYS A 256 14.52 -33.23 1.52
C LYS A 256 13.42 -32.39 2.17
N ILE A 257 12.46 -33.03 2.85
CA ILE A 257 11.43 -32.33 3.62
C ILE A 257 12.06 -31.52 4.74
N GLN A 258 12.98 -32.11 5.51
CA GLN A 258 13.70 -31.42 6.59
C GLN A 258 14.46 -30.19 6.10
N GLU A 259 15.15 -30.31 4.96
CA GLU A 259 15.86 -29.20 4.33
C GLU A 259 14.88 -28.07 3.93
N LEU A 260 13.75 -28.41 3.32
CA LEU A 260 12.73 -27.44 2.95
C LEU A 260 12.08 -26.77 4.17
N GLU A 261 11.86 -27.51 5.25
CA GLU A 261 11.38 -26.97 6.52
C GLU A 261 12.37 -25.99 7.14
N HIS A 262 13.67 -26.29 7.07
CA HIS A 262 14.72 -25.40 7.51
C HIS A 262 14.77 -24.12 6.67
N GLN A 263 14.72 -24.24 5.34
CA GLN A 263 14.65 -23.10 4.42
C GLN A 263 13.42 -22.23 4.67
N ARG A 264 12.25 -22.84 4.87
CA ARG A 264 11.02 -22.13 5.26
C ARG A 264 11.21 -21.39 6.59
N GLY A 265 11.82 -22.03 7.57
CA GLY A 265 12.12 -21.42 8.87
C GLY A 265 13.08 -20.22 8.76
N ALA A 266 14.11 -20.33 7.93
CA ALA A 266 15.05 -19.24 7.64
C ALA A 266 14.34 -18.05 6.98
N LEU A 267 13.60 -18.28 5.90
CA LEU A 267 12.82 -17.26 5.21
C LEU A 267 11.77 -16.60 6.12
N MET A 268 11.12 -17.37 7.00
CA MET A 268 10.16 -16.83 7.95
C MET A 268 10.84 -15.91 8.99
N ASN A 269 12.04 -16.29 9.46
CA ASN A 269 12.84 -15.45 10.34
C ASN A 269 13.30 -14.17 9.64
N GLU A 270 13.69 -14.25 8.36
CA GLU A 270 14.04 -13.08 7.55
C GLU A 270 12.85 -12.13 7.35
N ILE A 271 11.67 -12.66 7.03
CA ILE A 271 10.43 -11.87 6.94
C ILE A 271 10.11 -11.21 8.29
N GLN A 272 10.26 -11.93 9.40
CA GLN A 272 9.99 -11.39 10.72
C GLN A 272 11.03 -10.34 11.14
N ALA A 273 12.30 -10.54 10.79
CA ALA A 273 13.36 -9.56 11.01
C ALA A 273 13.16 -8.30 10.14
N ALA A 274 12.79 -8.46 8.87
CA ALA A 274 12.44 -7.37 7.97
C ALA A 274 11.21 -6.61 8.48
N LYS A 275 10.18 -7.31 8.98
CA LYS A 275 8.99 -6.72 9.60
C LYS A 275 9.34 -5.93 10.85
N ASN A 276 10.14 -6.49 11.76
CA ASN A 276 10.55 -5.80 12.98
C ASN A 276 11.46 -4.59 12.69
N SER A 277 12.31 -4.68 11.66
CA SER A 277 13.19 -3.59 11.19
C SER A 277 12.39 -2.47 10.51
N TRP A 278 11.50 -2.81 9.58
CA TRP A 278 10.64 -1.86 8.87
C TRP A 278 9.65 -1.18 9.81
N PHE A 279 8.96 -1.95 10.66
CA PHE A 279 7.96 -1.43 11.59
C PHE A 279 8.59 -0.50 12.63
N SER A 280 9.75 -0.87 13.19
CA SER A 280 10.46 -0.03 14.15
C SER A 280 11.07 1.21 13.50
N LYS A 281 11.62 1.12 12.29
CA LYS A 281 12.18 2.28 11.57
C LYS A 281 11.10 3.25 11.10
N THR A 282 9.95 2.75 10.63
CA THR A 282 8.85 3.59 10.14
C THR A 282 8.10 4.25 11.29
N LEU A 283 7.79 3.52 12.37
CA LEU A 283 7.12 4.12 13.54
C LEU A 283 7.99 5.13 14.27
N ASN A 284 9.30 4.88 14.41
CA ASN A 284 10.18 5.85 15.05
C ASN A 284 10.38 7.09 14.17
N SER A 285 10.47 6.95 12.85
CA SER A 285 10.59 8.08 11.92
C SER A 285 9.32 8.95 11.87
N ILE A 286 8.13 8.36 11.95
CA ILE A 286 6.86 9.09 12.07
C ILE A 286 6.77 9.80 13.43
N LYS A 287 7.22 9.18 14.53
CA LYS A 287 7.18 9.80 15.86
C LYS A 287 8.14 10.99 16.00
N THR A 288 9.23 11.03 15.23
CA THR A 288 10.10 12.21 15.12
C THR A 288 9.56 13.28 14.17
N ALA A 289 8.76 12.92 13.16
CA ALA A 289 8.17 13.88 12.21
C ALA A 289 6.94 14.62 12.76
N THR A 290 6.21 14.03 13.73
CA THR A 290 5.06 14.66 14.41
C THR A 290 5.41 15.17 15.81
N GLY A 291 6.69 15.33 16.12
CA GLY A 291 7.15 15.90 17.39
C GLY A 291 6.89 17.40 17.46
N THR A 292 5.70 17.80 17.91
CA THR A 292 5.50 19.09 18.57
C THR A 292 6.55 19.24 19.68
N GLN A 293 7.46 20.20 19.52
CA GLN A 293 8.26 20.70 20.63
C GLN A 293 7.32 21.18 21.74
N PRO A 294 7.49 20.73 23.00
CA PRO A 294 6.97 21.49 24.12
C PRO A 294 7.80 22.76 24.23
N LEU A 295 7.15 23.90 24.02
CA LEU A 295 7.66 25.22 24.36
C LEU A 295 8.23 25.22 25.79
N GLN A 296 9.52 25.50 25.92
CA GLN A 296 10.15 25.83 27.19
C GLN A 296 9.54 27.14 27.73
N LEU A 297 8.96 27.07 28.93
CA LEU A 297 8.63 28.25 29.73
C LEU A 297 9.90 28.75 30.47
N PRO A 298 10.05 30.07 30.71
CA PRO A 298 11.26 30.62 31.30
C PRO A 298 11.48 30.18 32.75
N GLN A 299 12.75 29.95 33.03
CA GLN A 299 13.36 29.45 34.26
C GLN A 299 13.14 30.41 35.44
N ALA A 300 12.49 29.92 36.50
CA ALA A 300 12.46 30.56 37.81
C ALA A 300 13.52 29.91 38.71
N THR A 301 14.34 30.78 39.29
CA THR A 301 15.50 30.55 40.15
C THR A 301 15.18 29.70 41.38
N GLN A 302 16.02 28.69 41.69
CA GLN A 302 16.09 28.08 43.02
C GLN A 302 17.45 28.39 43.67
N PRO A 303 17.51 28.61 45.00
CA PRO A 303 18.74 28.80 45.74
C PRO A 303 19.36 27.45 46.14
N PRO A 304 20.68 27.41 46.46
CA PRO A 304 21.43 26.19 46.69
C PRO A 304 21.40 25.77 48.16
N LYS A 305 21.56 24.46 48.40
CA LYS A 305 22.11 23.78 49.60
C LYS A 305 21.81 22.28 49.48
N GLU A 306 22.61 21.34 49.93
CA GLU A 306 23.99 21.28 50.42
C GLU A 306 24.33 19.78 50.41
N SER A 307 25.61 19.49 50.36
CA SER A 307 26.19 18.15 50.36
C SER A 307 25.79 17.32 51.57
N THR A 308 25.50 16.03 51.37
CA THR A 308 26.09 14.86 52.05
C THR A 308 25.69 13.60 51.29
#